data_AF-A0A1R1LSS6-F1
#
_entry.id   AF-A0A1R1LSS6-F1
#
_cell.length_a   1.000
_cell.length_b   1.000
_cell.length_c   1.000
_cell.angle_alpha   90.00
_cell.angle_beta   90.00
_cell.angle_gamma   90.00
#
_symmetry.space_group_name_H-M   'P 1'
#
loop_
_entity.id
_entity.type
_entity.pdbx_description
1 polymer ?
#
loop_
_entity_poly.entity_id
_entity_poly.type
_entity_poly.pdbx_seq_one_letter_code
_entity_poly.pdbx_strand_id
1 'polypeptide(L)'
;MEAQNMIKHILSFWIIFILLAGKAVAADSNGTAWYGGGAGAIACGDFRYEFRKAKQKGINSIPYANDMQSYVMYVLGFRTGFNHLAENTCDVFGGETEINNILEQVSVYCLSNPDVKFSSALVSVAQQSMSTSLRKCN
;
A
#
# COMPACT_ATOMS: atom_id res chain seq x y z
N MET A 1 25.78 42.00 -15.68
CA MET A 1 25.27 41.11 -16.75
C MET A 1 25.47 39.64 -16.43
N GLU A 2 26.49 39.25 -15.65
CA GLU A 2 26.77 37.85 -15.27
C GLU A 2 25.73 37.20 -14.34
N ALA A 3 25.15 37.96 -13.41
CA ALA A 3 24.15 37.44 -12.48
C ALA A 3 22.87 36.89 -13.15
N GLN A 4 22.47 37.44 -14.30
CA GLN A 4 21.30 36.95 -15.04
C GLN A 4 21.55 35.63 -15.76
N ASN A 5 22.79 35.35 -16.18
CA ASN A 5 23.13 34.05 -16.79
C ASN A 5 23.17 32.95 -15.74
N MET A 6 23.67 33.24 -14.53
CA MET A 6 23.72 32.29 -13.43
C MET A 6 22.31 31.84 -12.99
N ILE A 7 21.35 32.78 -12.90
CA ILE A 7 19.95 32.47 -12.56
C ILE A 7 19.28 31.59 -13.61
N LYS A 8 19.55 31.82 -14.90
CA LYS A 8 19.03 30.97 -15.99
C LYS A 8 19.56 29.54 -15.92
N HIS A 9 20.83 29.34 -15.57
CA HIS A 9 21.40 27.99 -15.43
C HIS A 9 20.83 27.24 -14.23
N ILE A 10 20.62 27.92 -13.10
CA ILE A 10 19.99 27.32 -11.92
C ILE A 10 18.56 26.88 -12.25
N LEU A 11 17.75 27.76 -12.85
CA LEU A 11 16.37 27.43 -13.24
C LEU A 11 16.29 26.24 -14.20
N SER A 12 17.16 26.18 -15.21
CA SER A 12 17.21 25.05 -16.15
C SER A 12 17.57 23.72 -15.46
N PHE A 13 18.46 23.74 -14.46
CA PHE A 13 18.87 22.55 -13.73
C PHE A 13 17.71 21.97 -12.89
N TRP A 14 16.90 22.82 -12.25
CA TRP A 14 15.72 22.40 -11.49
C TRP A 14 14.62 21.81 -12.37
N ILE A 15 14.38 22.37 -13.57
CA ILE A 15 13.38 21.85 -14.51
C ILE A 15 13.75 20.43 -14.97
N ILE A 16 15.03 20.18 -15.25
CA ILE A 16 15.50 18.84 -15.64
C ILE A 16 15.34 17.84 -14.48
N PHE A 17 15.61 18.26 -13.24
CA PHE A 17 15.46 17.40 -12.07
C PHE A 17 14.00 17.01 -11.78
N ILE A 18 13.05 17.93 -12.01
CA ILE A 18 11.61 17.66 -11.86
C ILE A 18 11.10 16.71 -12.96
N LEU A 19 11.64 16.79 -14.18
CA LEU A 19 11.27 15.90 -15.29
C LEU A 19 11.83 14.48 -15.12
N LEU A 20 12.89 14.30 -14.33
CA LEU A 20 13.49 12.99 -14.03
C LEU A 20 12.86 12.28 -12.83
N ALA A 21 11.85 12.89 -12.18
CA ALA A 21 11.01 12.22 -11.19
C ALA A 21 10.07 11.21 -11.91
N GLY A 22 10.67 10.16 -12.47
CA GLY A 22 9.94 9.01 -12.97
C GLY A 22 9.11 8.38 -11.87
N LYS A 23 7.97 7.79 -12.23
CA LYS A 23 7.15 7.03 -11.28
C LYS A 23 8.03 5.96 -10.66
N ALA A 24 8.21 5.98 -9.33
CA ALA A 24 8.92 4.93 -8.62
C ALA A 24 8.17 3.60 -8.85
N VAL A 25 8.76 2.71 -9.64
CA VAL A 25 8.22 1.37 -9.90
C VAL A 25 9.03 0.39 -9.06
N ALA A 26 8.38 -0.36 -8.18
CA ALA A 26 8.99 -1.52 -7.54
C ALA A 26 8.94 -2.69 -8.54
N ALA A 27 10.11 -3.21 -8.91
CA ALA A 27 10.24 -4.42 -9.71
C ALA A 27 10.71 -5.57 -8.82
N ASP A 28 10.19 -6.78 -9.06
CA ASP A 28 10.71 -7.98 -8.42
C ASP A 28 12.09 -8.39 -9.01
N SER A 29 12.70 -9.43 -8.45
CA SER A 29 14.01 -9.94 -8.89
C SER A 29 14.03 -10.45 -10.34
N ASN A 30 12.86 -10.64 -10.96
CA ASN A 30 12.71 -11.06 -12.34
C ASN A 30 12.46 -9.87 -13.30
N GLY A 31 12.51 -8.63 -12.79
CA GLY A 31 12.22 -7.42 -13.58
C GLY A 31 10.73 -7.19 -13.82
N THR A 32 9.85 -7.93 -13.14
CA THR A 32 8.40 -7.72 -13.25
C THR A 32 8.01 -6.54 -12.38
N ALA A 33 7.52 -5.48 -13.03
CA ALA A 33 6.91 -4.35 -12.36
C ALA A 33 5.49 -4.73 -11.91
N TRP A 34 5.26 -4.75 -10.59
CA TRP A 34 3.93 -5.00 -10.04
C TRP A 34 3.26 -3.67 -9.69
N TYR A 35 2.24 -3.31 -10.46
CA TYR A 35 1.44 -2.13 -10.20
C TYR A 35 0.35 -2.46 -9.17
N GLY A 36 0.59 -2.13 -7.89
CA GLY A 36 -0.50 -1.96 -6.91
C GLY A 36 -1.31 -0.67 -7.14
N GLY A 37 -1.06 0.02 -8.25
CA GLY A 37 -1.56 1.36 -8.54
C GLY A 37 -3.08 1.40 -8.60
N GLY A 38 -3.68 2.16 -7.69
CA GLY A 38 -5.12 2.42 -7.66
C GLY A 38 -5.87 1.73 -6.52
N ALA A 39 -5.42 0.54 -6.07
CA ALA A 39 -6.10 -0.21 -5.01
C ALA A 39 -6.29 0.61 -3.73
N GLY A 40 -5.28 1.38 -3.35
CA GLY A 40 -5.36 2.29 -2.19
C GLY A 40 -6.41 3.39 -2.30
N ALA A 41 -6.81 3.78 -3.50
CA ALA A 41 -7.80 4.83 -3.74
C ALA A 41 -9.24 4.30 -3.87
N ILE A 42 -9.42 2.98 -3.98
CA ILE A 42 -10.74 2.33 -4.06
C ILE A 42 -11.52 2.59 -2.77
N ALA A 43 -12.82 2.85 -2.89
CA ALA A 43 -13.70 3.02 -1.74
C ALA A 43 -13.89 1.69 -1.00
N CYS A 44 -14.04 1.74 0.31
CA CYS A 44 -14.24 0.60 1.18
C CYS A 44 -15.43 -0.26 0.76
N GLY A 45 -16.53 0.37 0.30
CA GLY A 45 -17.70 -0.31 -0.23
C GLY A 45 -17.38 -1.19 -1.45
N ASP A 46 -16.62 -0.66 -2.40
CA ASP A 46 -16.20 -1.36 -3.62
C ASP A 46 -15.24 -2.49 -3.30
N PHE A 47 -14.21 -2.21 -2.48
CA PHE A 47 -13.28 -3.25 -1.99
C PHE A 47 -14.05 -4.40 -1.33
N ARG A 48 -15.00 -4.10 -0.44
CA ARG A 48 -15.77 -5.11 0.27
C ARG A 48 -16.64 -5.94 -0.68
N TYR A 49 -17.22 -5.31 -1.70
CA TYR A 49 -17.96 -6.02 -2.74
C TYR A 49 -17.06 -6.98 -3.52
N GLU A 50 -15.91 -6.49 -4.01
CA GLU A 50 -14.93 -7.28 -4.74
C GLU A 50 -14.36 -8.43 -3.90
N PHE A 51 -14.02 -8.16 -2.64
CA PHE A 51 -13.50 -9.16 -1.72
C PHE A 51 -14.52 -10.28 -1.45
N ARG A 52 -15.79 -9.95 -1.23
CA ARG A 52 -16.85 -10.96 -1.07
C ARG A 52 -17.05 -11.79 -2.33
N LYS A 53 -17.04 -11.16 -3.50
CA LYS A 53 -17.14 -11.83 -4.80
C LYS A 53 -15.95 -12.76 -5.03
N ALA A 54 -14.74 -12.33 -4.70
CA ALA A 54 -13.54 -13.15 -4.81
C ALA A 54 -13.60 -14.35 -3.86
N LYS A 55 -14.02 -14.16 -2.60
CA LYS A 55 -14.16 -15.26 -1.62
C LYS A 55 -15.10 -16.38 -2.11
N GLN A 56 -16.14 -16.04 -2.88
CA GLN A 56 -17.04 -17.05 -3.49
C GLN A 56 -16.33 -17.94 -4.51
N LYS A 57 -15.20 -17.50 -5.08
CA LYS A 57 -14.35 -18.30 -5.97
C LYS A 57 -13.39 -19.25 -5.22
N GLY A 58 -13.43 -19.26 -3.89
CA GLY A 58 -12.57 -20.07 -3.02
C GLY A 58 -11.25 -19.36 -2.70
N ILE A 59 -11.00 -19.10 -1.42
CA ILE A 59 -9.73 -18.52 -0.94
C ILE A 59 -8.58 -19.42 -1.39
N ASN A 60 -7.48 -18.81 -1.85
CA ASN A 60 -6.28 -19.48 -2.39
C ASN A 60 -6.46 -20.16 -3.77
N SER A 61 -7.61 -20.01 -4.43
CA SER A 61 -7.75 -20.43 -5.83
C SER A 61 -7.06 -19.44 -6.78
N ILE A 62 -6.68 -19.89 -7.99
CA ILE A 62 -6.14 -18.99 -9.03
C ILE A 62 -7.10 -17.84 -9.33
N PRO A 63 -8.42 -18.06 -9.51
CA PRO A 63 -9.37 -16.96 -9.70
C PRO A 63 -9.43 -15.97 -8.53
N TYR A 64 -9.33 -16.44 -7.28
CA TYR A 64 -9.24 -15.56 -6.11
C TYR A 64 -7.96 -14.74 -6.12
N ALA A 65 -6.82 -15.37 -6.40
CA ALA A 65 -5.53 -14.71 -6.46
C ALA A 65 -5.51 -13.60 -7.52
N ASN A 66 -6.07 -13.87 -8.71
CA ASN A 66 -6.16 -12.88 -9.78
C ASN A 66 -7.03 -11.67 -9.40
N ASP A 67 -8.20 -11.90 -8.78
CA ASP A 67 -9.09 -10.82 -8.35
C ASP A 67 -8.48 -9.98 -7.22
N MET A 68 -7.78 -10.62 -6.28
CA MET A 68 -7.27 -9.96 -5.08
C MET A 68 -5.83 -9.45 -5.22
N GLN A 69 -5.16 -9.72 -6.35
CA GLN A 69 -3.75 -9.44 -6.56
C GLN A 69 -3.38 -7.98 -6.25
N SER A 70 -4.16 -7.02 -6.75
CA SER A 70 -3.88 -5.59 -6.55
C SER A 70 -3.94 -5.20 -5.07
N TYR A 71 -4.91 -5.72 -4.32
CA TYR A 71 -5.03 -5.47 -2.88
C TYR A 71 -3.93 -6.18 -2.09
N VAL A 72 -3.60 -7.42 -2.44
CA VAL A 72 -2.49 -8.17 -1.84
C VAL A 72 -1.17 -7.42 -2.01
N MET A 73 -0.85 -7.01 -3.23
CA MET A 73 0.38 -6.24 -3.51
C MET A 73 0.38 -4.88 -2.82
N TYR A 74 -0.78 -4.22 -2.71
CA TYR A 74 -0.90 -2.98 -1.94
C TYR A 74 -0.62 -3.19 -0.45
N VAL A 75 -1.19 -4.24 0.16
CA VAL A 75 -0.97 -4.56 1.58
C VAL A 75 0.50 -4.93 1.84
N LEU A 76 1.13 -5.69 0.94
CA LEU A 76 2.56 -6.00 1.02
C LEU A 76 3.42 -4.74 0.96
N GLY A 77 3.18 -3.87 -0.02
CA GLY A 77 3.89 -2.60 -0.15
C GLY A 77 3.66 -1.67 1.06
N PHE A 78 2.43 -1.62 1.56
CA PHE A 78 2.09 -0.90 2.78
C PHE A 78 2.87 -1.43 3.98
N ARG A 79 2.90 -2.75 4.21
CA ARG A 79 3.65 -3.36 5.31
C ARG A 79 5.13 -3.00 5.24
N THR A 80 5.75 -3.09 4.07
CA THR A 80 7.15 -2.71 3.87
C THR A 80 7.38 -1.23 4.19
N GLY A 81 6.58 -0.32 3.61
CA GLY A 81 6.73 1.12 3.82
C GLY A 81 6.43 1.55 5.25
N PHE A 82 5.38 1.00 5.85
CA PHE A 82 4.98 1.31 7.23
C PHE A 82 6.02 0.84 8.23
N ASN A 83 6.52 -0.40 8.10
CA ASN A 83 7.56 -0.94 8.98
C ASN A 83 8.90 -0.19 8.82
N HIS A 84 9.19 0.38 7.64
CA HIS A 84 10.38 1.23 7.45
C HIS A 84 10.28 2.56 8.20
N LEU A 85 9.07 3.11 8.36
CA LEU A 85 8.83 4.42 8.98
C LEU A 85 8.54 4.33 10.48
N ALA A 86 8.07 3.19 10.97
CA ALA A 86 7.61 3.05 12.33
C ALA A 86 8.77 2.77 13.30
N GLU A 87 9.03 3.74 14.19
CA GLU A 87 10.00 3.58 15.28
C GLU A 87 9.44 2.57 16.31
N ASN A 88 10.19 1.48 16.57
CA ASN A 88 9.90 0.44 17.59
C ASN A 88 8.87 -0.65 17.23
N THR A 89 8.53 -0.88 15.96
CA THR A 89 7.77 -2.07 15.54
C THR A 89 8.54 -2.89 14.52
N CYS A 90 8.62 -4.20 14.75
CA CYS A 90 9.28 -5.12 13.82
C CYS A 90 8.31 -5.59 12.73
N ASP A 91 7.01 -5.52 13.02
CA ASP A 91 5.97 -5.85 12.07
C ASP A 91 4.61 -5.32 12.51
N VAL A 92 4.06 -4.37 11.76
CA VAL A 92 2.74 -3.77 12.00
C VAL A 92 1.60 -4.80 12.07
N PHE A 93 1.73 -5.92 11.34
CA PHE A 93 0.75 -7.00 11.35
C PHE A 93 1.26 -8.28 12.04
N GLY A 94 2.45 -8.30 12.62
CA GLY A 94 3.05 -9.51 13.19
C GLY A 94 3.50 -10.53 12.13
N GLY A 95 4.62 -11.21 12.40
CA GLY A 95 5.35 -12.03 11.42
C GLY A 95 4.62 -13.20 10.75
N GLU A 96 3.39 -13.52 11.16
CA GLU A 96 2.61 -14.67 10.65
C GLU A 96 1.16 -14.32 10.27
N THR A 97 0.75 -13.05 10.28
CA THR A 97 -0.62 -12.74 9.86
C THR A 97 -0.76 -12.92 8.35
N GLU A 98 -1.48 -13.98 7.96
CA GLU A 98 -1.81 -14.25 6.56
C GLU A 98 -2.48 -13.02 5.94
N ILE A 99 -2.05 -12.62 4.73
CA ILE A 99 -2.58 -11.45 4.02
C ILE A 99 -4.12 -11.49 3.93
N ASN A 100 -4.70 -12.68 3.80
CA ASN A 100 -6.15 -12.87 3.80
C ASN A 100 -6.82 -12.42 5.11
N ASN A 101 -6.18 -12.59 6.26
CA ASN A 101 -6.68 -12.10 7.54
C ASN A 101 -6.64 -10.58 7.62
N ILE A 102 -5.59 -9.95 7.08
CA ILE A 102 -5.50 -8.48 7.00
C ILE A 102 -6.63 -7.95 6.10
N LEU A 103 -6.84 -8.56 4.93
CA LEU A 103 -7.93 -8.19 4.02
C LEU A 103 -9.32 -8.38 4.68
N GLU A 104 -9.49 -9.44 5.48
CA GLU A 104 -10.71 -9.65 6.27
C GLU A 104 -10.92 -8.54 7.32
N GLN A 105 -9.88 -8.17 8.07
CA GLN A 105 -9.95 -7.08 9.05
C GLN A 105 -10.28 -5.74 8.39
N VAL A 106 -9.69 -5.44 7.24
CA VAL A 106 -10.04 -4.25 6.45
C VAL A 106 -11.49 -4.33 5.98
N SER A 107 -11.95 -5.49 5.52
CA SER A 107 -13.35 -5.69 5.09
C SER A 107 -14.33 -5.46 6.25
N VAL A 108 -13.98 -5.88 7.47
CA VAL A 108 -14.75 -5.60 8.69
C VAL A 108 -14.76 -4.11 9.00
N TYR A 109 -13.62 -3.41 8.95
CA TYR A 109 -13.56 -1.96 9.13
C TYR A 109 -14.43 -1.20 8.12
N CYS A 110 -14.42 -1.66 6.87
CA CYS A 110 -15.21 -1.09 5.78
C CYS A 110 -16.73 -1.27 5.95
N LEU A 111 -17.21 -2.15 6.85
CA LEU A 111 -18.65 -2.26 7.16
C LEU A 111 -19.23 -0.95 7.67
N SER A 112 -18.49 -0.27 8.55
CA SER A 112 -18.92 0.95 9.21
C SER A 112 -18.42 2.21 8.50
N ASN A 113 -17.58 2.07 7.48
CA ASN A 113 -16.87 3.17 6.82
C ASN A 113 -16.86 3.00 5.28
N PRO A 114 -18.02 2.88 4.60
CA PRO A 114 -18.08 2.48 3.19
C PRO A 114 -17.40 3.48 2.24
N ASP A 115 -17.40 4.77 2.57
CA ASP A 115 -16.87 5.84 1.71
C ASP A 115 -15.36 6.11 1.93
N VAL A 116 -14.77 5.47 2.94
CA VAL A 116 -13.34 5.61 3.24
C VAL A 116 -12.52 4.85 2.21
N LYS A 117 -11.37 5.40 1.81
CA LYS A 117 -10.45 4.73 0.88
C LYS A 117 -9.83 3.49 1.53
N PHE A 118 -9.59 2.44 0.75
CA PHE A 118 -8.93 1.21 1.18
C PHE A 118 -7.60 1.49 1.89
N SER A 119 -6.78 2.42 1.38
CA SER A 119 -5.53 2.83 2.01
C SER A 119 -5.72 3.39 3.43
N SER A 120 -6.73 4.25 3.62
CA SER A 120 -7.05 4.81 4.93
C SER A 120 -7.58 3.74 5.88
N ALA A 121 -8.41 2.82 5.39
CA ALA A 121 -8.88 1.68 6.18
C ALA A 121 -7.72 0.77 6.63
N LEU A 122 -6.75 0.51 5.74
CA LEU A 122 -5.55 -0.27 6.07
C LEU A 122 -4.70 0.41 7.15
N VAL A 123 -4.55 1.74 7.11
CA VAL A 123 -3.90 2.51 8.18
C VAL A 123 -4.64 2.35 9.51
N SER A 124 -5.96 2.44 9.52
CA SER A 124 -6.76 2.29 10.74
C SER A 124 -6.63 0.88 11.34
N VAL A 125 -6.65 -0.16 10.50
CA VAL A 125 -6.43 -1.55 10.94
C VAL A 125 -5.02 -1.71 11.50
N ALA A 126 -3.99 -1.20 10.81
CA ALA A 126 -2.61 -1.22 11.27
C ALA A 126 -2.43 -0.56 12.65
N GLN A 127 -3.02 0.61 12.86
CA GLN A 127 -2.98 1.31 14.15
C GLN A 127 -3.66 0.49 15.26
N GLN A 128 -4.79 -0.16 14.98
CA GLN A 128 -5.45 -1.07 15.92
C GLN A 128 -4.57 -2.29 16.25
N SER A 129 -3.94 -2.90 15.25
CA SER A 129 -3.01 -4.02 15.45
C SER A 129 -1.83 -3.64 16.33
N MET A 130 -1.24 -2.46 16.13
CA MET A 130 -0.14 -1.95 16.97
C MET A 130 -0.56 -1.67 18.41
N SER A 131 -1.77 -1.15 18.63
CA SER A 131 -2.28 -0.92 19.99
C SER A 131 -2.45 -2.21 20.80
N THR A 132 -2.59 -3.34 20.11
CA THR A 132 -2.75 -4.68 20.71
C THR A 132 -1.42 -5.44 20.79
N SER A 133 -0.45 -5.12 19.94
CA SER A 133 0.83 -5.83 19.83
C SER A 133 1.92 -5.16 20.69
N LEU A 134 2.24 -5.77 21.83
CA LEU A 134 3.33 -5.35 22.72
C LEU A 134 4.75 -5.68 22.19
N ARG A 135 4.89 -6.13 20.94
CA ARG A 135 6.20 -6.54 20.38
C ARG A 135 7.07 -5.33 20.06
N LYS A 136 7.89 -4.93 21.04
CA LYS A 136 9.08 -4.13 20.80
C LYS A 136 10.11 -4.96 20.03
N CYS A 137 10.78 -4.35 19.06
CA CYS A 137 12.00 -4.91 18.51
C CYS A 137 13.06 -4.95 19.61
N ASN A 138 13.64 -6.13 19.84
CA ASN A 138 14.89 -6.27 20.59
C ASN A 138 16.05 -6.28 19.61
#